data_AF-A0A1I0EVE0-F1
#
_entry.id   AF-A0A1I0EVE0-F1
#
_cell.length_a   1.000
_cell.length_b   1.000
_cell.length_c   1.000
_cell.angle_alpha   90.00
_cell.angle_beta   90.00
_cell.angle_gamma   90.00
#
_symmetry.space_group_name_H-M   'P 1'
#
loop_
_entity.id
_entity.type
_entity.pdbx_description
1 polymer ?
#
loop_
_entity_poly.entity_id
_entity_poly.type
_entity_poly.pdbx_seq_one_letter_code
_entity_poly.pdbx_strand_id
1 'polypeptide(L)'
;MPSERIKTRQNTKYEPKIDVYSITRLEYMEKYKYESIVEGINGFKGYYAFVFKNYCVLESAVYGNATYIIPKENWEILSQKTKKELLDENKVVDKIDHTAKWKQNVEL
;
A
#
# COMPACT_ATOMS: atom_id res chain seq x y z
N MET A 1 -20.36 9.18 30.59
CA MET A 1 -20.72 7.81 31.04
C MET A 1 -19.52 6.91 30.84
N PRO A 2 -19.07 6.14 31.84
CA PRO A 2 -18.02 5.16 31.66
C PRO A 2 -18.65 3.85 31.17
N SER A 3 -18.09 3.26 30.11
CA SER A 3 -18.42 1.87 29.74
C SER A 3 -17.15 1.03 29.83
N GLU A 4 -17.07 0.21 30.86
CA GLU A 4 -16.14 -0.92 30.92
C GLU A 4 -16.67 -2.07 30.06
N ARG A 5 -15.80 -2.63 29.22
CA ARG A 5 -15.91 -4.02 28.75
C ARG A 5 -14.61 -4.74 29.10
N ILE A 6 -14.71 -5.69 30.02
CA ILE A 6 -13.61 -6.51 30.56
C ILE A 6 -13.24 -7.62 29.56
N LYS A 7 -11.92 -7.70 29.26
CA LYS A 7 -10.98 -8.84 29.06
C LYS A 7 -11.57 -10.13 28.43
N THR A 8 -10.94 -10.87 27.51
CA THR A 8 -9.52 -11.19 27.25
C THR A 8 -9.52 -12.09 26.00
N ARG A 9 -8.57 -11.97 25.05
CA ARG A 9 -7.82 -13.12 24.50
C ARG A 9 -6.82 -12.72 23.41
N GLN A 10 -5.60 -13.19 23.65
CA GLN A 10 -4.52 -13.48 22.71
C GLN A 10 -3.74 -12.27 22.15
N ASN A 11 -2.64 -11.98 22.85
CA ASN A 11 -1.37 -11.63 22.23
C ASN A 11 -0.98 -12.74 21.22
N THR A 12 -1.58 -12.76 20.05
CA THR A 12 -0.90 -13.31 18.88
C THR A 12 0.04 -12.20 18.43
N LYS A 13 1.35 -12.36 18.67
CA LYS A 13 2.36 -11.63 17.92
C LYS A 13 2.02 -11.83 16.45
N TYR A 14 1.44 -10.82 15.81
CA TYR A 14 1.21 -10.83 14.38
C TYR A 14 2.60 -10.62 13.78
N GLU A 15 3.34 -11.70 13.61
CA GLU A 15 4.48 -11.68 12.70
C GLU A 15 3.88 -11.55 11.31
N PRO A 16 4.08 -10.43 10.59
CA PRO A 16 3.63 -10.36 9.21
C PRO A 16 4.38 -11.45 8.47
N LYS A 17 3.69 -12.55 8.12
CA LYS A 17 4.19 -13.47 7.12
C LYS A 17 4.41 -12.63 5.87
N ILE A 18 5.67 -12.41 5.53
CA ILE A 18 6.07 -11.91 4.22
C ILE A 18 5.58 -12.97 3.26
N ASP A 19 4.39 -12.74 2.74
CA ASP A 19 3.70 -13.68 1.89
C ASP A 19 4.46 -13.75 0.56
N VAL A 20 4.59 -14.93 -0.04
CA VAL A 20 5.33 -15.11 -1.31
C VAL A 20 4.76 -14.19 -2.40
N TYR A 21 3.47 -13.87 -2.30
CA TYR A 21 2.79 -12.90 -3.15
C TYR A 21 3.31 -11.46 -3.03
N SER A 22 3.85 -11.04 -1.88
CA SER A 22 4.35 -9.67 -1.71
C SER A 22 5.69 -9.41 -2.37
N ILE A 23 6.61 -10.36 -2.31
CA ILE A 23 7.86 -10.32 -3.06
C ILE A 23 7.55 -10.29 -4.57
N THR A 24 6.63 -11.16 -5.01
CA THR A 24 6.26 -11.26 -6.43
C THR A 24 5.67 -9.96 -6.99
N ARG A 25 4.95 -9.17 -6.18
CA ARG A 25 4.37 -7.87 -6.62
C ARG A 25 5.43 -6.78 -6.75
N LEU A 26 6.36 -6.69 -5.80
CA LEU A 26 7.45 -5.71 -5.88
C LEU A 26 8.39 -6.02 -7.05
N GLU A 27 8.81 -7.29 -7.21
CA GLU A 27 9.59 -7.75 -8.36
C GLU A 27 8.87 -7.50 -9.69
N TYR A 28 7.54 -7.58 -9.70
CA TYR A 28 6.75 -7.25 -10.88
C TYR A 28 6.79 -5.76 -11.21
N MET A 29 6.65 -4.90 -10.20
CA MET A 29 6.74 -3.45 -10.36
C MET A 29 8.13 -3.00 -10.81
N GLU A 30 9.19 -3.72 -10.41
CA GLU A 30 10.56 -3.46 -10.85
C GLU A 30 10.79 -3.64 -12.36
N LYS A 31 9.87 -4.32 -13.06
CA LYS A 31 9.94 -4.47 -14.53
C LYS A 31 9.60 -3.18 -15.28
N TYR A 32 8.94 -2.24 -14.62
CA TYR A 32 8.53 -0.99 -15.22
C TYR A 32 9.60 0.09 -14.99
N LYS A 33 9.68 1.04 -15.92
CA LYS A 33 10.63 2.16 -15.80
C LYS A 33 10.06 3.24 -14.87
N TYR A 34 10.43 3.18 -13.60
CA TYR A 34 10.21 4.23 -12.62
C TYR A 34 11.40 5.21 -12.57
N GLU A 35 11.17 6.42 -12.07
CA GLU A 35 12.21 7.43 -11.82
C GLU A 35 12.88 7.20 -10.47
N SER A 36 12.12 6.78 -9.46
CA SER A 36 12.62 6.42 -8.14
C SER A 36 11.69 5.45 -7.41
N ILE A 37 12.24 4.78 -6.40
CA ILE A 37 11.50 3.95 -5.44
C ILE A 37 11.85 4.42 -4.02
N VAL A 38 10.83 4.57 -3.17
CA VAL A 38 11.00 5.00 -1.77
C VAL A 38 10.24 4.05 -0.85
N GLU A 39 10.92 3.51 0.16
CA GLU A 39 10.29 2.72 1.22
C GLU A 39 9.81 3.63 2.36
N GLY A 40 8.59 3.38 2.85
CA GLY A 40 8.06 4.05 4.02
C GLY A 40 8.81 3.68 5.30
N ILE A 41 8.85 4.60 6.26
CA ILE A 41 9.47 4.41 7.57
C ILE A 41 8.43 4.32 8.68
N ASN A 42 8.84 3.87 9.86
CA ASN A 42 7.98 3.76 11.05
C ASN A 42 6.70 2.95 10.75
N GLY A 43 5.51 3.56 10.94
CA GLY A 43 4.21 2.93 10.68
C GLY A 43 3.95 2.58 9.21
N PHE A 44 4.79 3.05 8.28
CA PHE A 44 4.71 2.76 6.84
C PHE A 44 5.78 1.77 6.37
N LYS A 45 6.49 1.10 7.28
CA LYS A 45 7.46 0.07 6.88
C LYS A 45 6.79 -1.04 6.06
N GLY A 46 7.40 -1.41 4.93
CA GLY A 46 6.81 -2.36 3.98
C GLY A 46 5.76 -1.76 3.03
N TYR A 47 5.61 -0.43 3.01
CA TYR A 47 4.93 0.29 1.93
C TYR A 47 5.97 0.96 1.04
N TYR A 48 5.75 0.92 -0.27
CA TYR A 48 6.67 1.40 -1.28
C TYR A 48 5.97 2.40 -2.19
N ALA A 49 6.63 3.51 -2.47
CA ALA A 49 6.22 4.47 -3.48
C ALA A 49 7.10 4.28 -4.72
N PHE A 50 6.51 3.81 -5.82
CA PHE A 50 7.14 3.77 -7.13
C PHE A 50 6.75 5.04 -7.89
N VAL A 51 7.71 5.94 -8.10
CA VAL A 51 7.48 7.25 -8.71
C VAL A 51 7.69 7.12 -10.22
N PHE A 52 6.62 7.32 -10.98
CA PHE A 52 6.65 7.36 -12.45
C PHE A 52 6.62 8.80 -12.95
N LYS A 53 6.70 8.96 -14.28
CA LYS A 53 6.71 10.28 -14.92
C LYS A 53 5.51 11.15 -14.55
N ASN A 54 4.32 10.56 -14.45
CA ASN A 54 3.04 11.29 -14.27
C ASN A 54 2.24 10.86 -13.03
N TYR A 55 2.56 9.71 -12.44
CA TYR A 55 1.83 9.15 -11.30
C TYR A 55 2.79 8.53 -10.30
N CYS A 56 2.30 8.23 -9.10
CA CYS A 56 3.01 7.46 -8.09
C CYS A 56 2.15 6.26 -7.69
N VAL A 57 2.77 5.10 -7.59
CA VAL A 57 2.12 3.86 -7.15
C VAL A 57 2.53 3.57 -5.72
N LEU A 58 1.57 3.58 -4.81
CA LEU A 58 1.74 3.19 -3.42
C LEU A 58 1.37 1.71 -3.28
N GLU A 59 2.38 0.86 -3.09
CA GLU A 59 2.25 -0.59 -2.99
C GLU A 59 2.57 -1.08 -1.58
N SER A 60 1.84 -2.10 -1.12
CA SER A 60 2.10 -2.74 0.17
C SER A 60 2.70 -4.14 0.00
N ALA A 61 3.82 -4.39 0.66
CA ALA A 61 4.40 -5.73 0.79
C ALA A 61 3.60 -6.64 1.75
N VAL A 62 2.45 -6.21 2.25
CA VAL A 62 1.59 -7.02 3.14
C VAL A 62 0.31 -7.38 2.39
N TYR A 63 0.00 -8.68 2.33
CA TYR A 63 -1.21 -9.21 1.68
C TYR A 63 -2.49 -8.69 2.36
N GLY A 64 -3.58 -8.58 1.58
CA GLY A 64 -4.88 -8.09 2.05
C GLY A 64 -5.02 -6.56 2.02
N ASN A 65 -4.05 -5.87 1.43
CA ASN A 65 -4.12 -4.44 1.15
C ASN A 65 -4.56 -4.19 -0.30
N ALA A 66 -4.24 -3.00 -0.81
CA ALA A 66 -4.45 -2.63 -2.19
C ALA A 66 -3.25 -1.83 -2.67
N THR A 67 -3.06 -1.81 -3.98
CA THR A 67 -2.20 -0.85 -4.69
C THR A 67 -3.01 0.41 -4.94
N TYR A 68 -2.43 1.57 -4.64
CA TYR A 68 -3.06 2.87 -4.90
C TYR A 68 -2.25 3.64 -5.93
N ILE A 69 -2.92 4.18 -6.93
CA ILE A 69 -2.33 5.06 -7.93
C ILE A 69 -2.77 6.48 -7.60
N ILE A 70 -1.81 7.38 -7.43
CA ILE A 70 -2.03 8.80 -7.14
C ILE A 70 -1.29 9.67 -8.17
N PRO A 71 -1.66 10.95 -8.33
CA PRO A 71 -0.86 11.87 -9.14
C PRO A 71 0.57 11.97 -8.61
N LYS A 72 1.54 12.16 -9.50
CA LYS A 72 2.93 12.40 -9.08
C LYS A 72 3.05 13.71 -8.30
N GLU A 73 2.27 14.72 -8.67
CA GLU A 73 2.27 15.99 -7.98
C GLU A 73 1.91 15.79 -6.50
N ASN A 74 2.78 16.28 -5.60
CA ASN A 74 2.64 16.15 -4.15
C ASN A 74 2.62 14.69 -3.63
N TRP A 75 3.17 13.73 -4.39
CA TRP A 75 3.16 12.32 -3.98
C TRP A 75 3.78 12.09 -2.59
N GLU A 76 4.81 12.85 -2.21
CA GLU A 76 5.48 12.76 -0.90
C GLU A 76 4.55 13.13 0.27
N ILE A 77 3.66 14.09 0.05
CA ILE A 77 2.67 14.52 1.04
C ILE A 77 1.53 13.49 1.07
N LEU A 78 1.08 13.05 -0.10
CA LEU A 78 0.00 12.08 -0.23
C LEU A 78 0.40 10.71 0.33
N SER A 79 1.65 10.27 0.17
CA SER A 79 2.13 8.98 0.68
C SER A 79 2.18 8.88 2.21
N GLN A 80 2.07 10.02 2.91
CA GLN A 80 1.98 10.07 4.38
C GLN A 80 0.55 9.99 4.90
N LYS A 81 -0.46 10.07 4.02
CA LYS A 81 -1.87 10.01 4.38
C LYS A 81 -2.31 8.57 4.61
N THR A 82 -3.29 8.41 5.49
CA THR A 82 -3.99 7.13 5.62
C THR A 82 -4.79 6.83 4.35
N LYS A 83 -5.08 5.55 4.12
CA LYS A 83 -5.93 5.09 3.01
C LYS A 83 -7.28 5.79 3.00
N LYS A 84 -7.84 6.05 4.18
CA LYS A 84 -9.11 6.75 4.35
C LYS A 84 -9.01 8.20 3.86
N GLU A 85 -7.98 8.94 4.29
CA GLU A 85 -7.77 10.33 3.86
C GLU A 85 -7.55 10.44 2.35
N LEU A 86 -6.78 9.54 1.73
CA LEU A 86 -6.58 9.53 0.27
C LEU A 86 -7.89 9.36 -0.50
N LEU A 87 -8.77 8.49 -0.01
CA LEU A 87 -10.08 8.24 -0.62
C LEU A 87 -11.06 9.39 -0.35
N ASP A 88 -11.15 9.86 0.90
CA ASP A 88 -12.05 10.93 1.31
C ASP A 88 -11.72 12.27 0.60
N GLU A 89 -10.44 12.51 0.28
CA GLU A 89 -9.98 13.68 -0.48
C GLU A 89 -9.97 13.48 -2.00
N ASN A 90 -10.43 12.31 -2.49
CA ASN A 90 -10.47 11.96 -3.90
C ASN A 90 -9.11 12.11 -4.61
N LYS A 91 -8.03 11.70 -3.94
CA LYS A 91 -6.65 11.77 -4.46
C LYS A 91 -6.20 10.49 -5.17
N VAL A 92 -6.99 9.43 -5.05
CA VAL A 92 -6.72 8.13 -5.68
C VAL A 92 -7.25 8.18 -7.12
N VAL A 93 -6.36 8.02 -8.09
CA VAL A 93 -6.69 7.87 -9.52
C VAL A 93 -7.25 6.48 -9.76
N ASP A 94 -6.63 5.46 -9.17
CA ASP A 94 -7.09 4.08 -9.25
C ASP A 94 -6.66 3.27 -8.02
N LYS A 95 -7.40 2.21 -7.72
CA LYS A 95 -7.18 1.31 -6.59
C LYS A 95 -7.34 -0.14 -7.03
N ILE A 96 -6.27 -0.91 -6.88
CA ILE A 96 -6.23 -2.32 -7.28
C ILE A 96 -6.09 -3.18 -6.03
N ASP A 97 -7.17 -3.88 -5.66
CA ASP A 97 -7.16 -4.78 -4.51
C ASP A 97 -6.21 -5.97 -4.71
N HIS A 98 -5.49 -6.34 -3.65
CA HIS A 98 -4.60 -7.50 -3.64
C HIS A 98 -5.41 -8.80 -3.62
N THR A 99 -5.93 -9.17 -4.79
CA THR A 99 -6.62 -10.42 -5.06
C THR A 99 -5.71 -11.38 -5.82
N ALA A 100 -6.12 -12.65 -5.97
CA ALA A 100 -5.43 -13.60 -6.84
C ALA A 100 -5.30 -13.12 -8.31
N LYS A 101 -6.11 -12.14 -8.72
CA LYS A 101 -6.10 -11.55 -10.07
C LYS A 101 -5.32 -10.24 -10.16
N TRP A 102 -4.65 -9.81 -9.09
CA TRP A 102 -3.94 -8.52 -9.04
C TRP A 102 -3.06 -8.27 -10.26
N LYS A 103 -2.28 -9.28 -10.68
CA LYS A 103 -1.37 -9.17 -11.83
C LYS A 103 -2.10 -8.83 -13.14
N GLN A 104 -3.30 -9.38 -13.34
CA GLN A 104 -4.12 -9.10 -14.53
C GLN A 104 -4.64 -7.66 -14.51
N ASN A 105 -4.89 -7.11 -13.33
CA ASN A 105 -5.46 -5.77 -13.17
C ASN A 105 -4.42 -4.65 -13.35
N VAL A 106 -3.14 -4.93 -13.15
CA VAL A 106 -2.04 -3.97 -13.37
C VAL A 106 -1.52 -3.96 -14.81
N GLU A 107 -1.97 -4.89 -15.66
CA GLU A 107 -1.56 -5.02 -17.07
C GLU A 107 -2.50 -4.29 -18.05
N LEU A 108 -3.62 -3.72 -17.58
CA LEU A 108 -4.62 -3.00 -18.39
C LEU A 108 -4.29 -1.52 -18.56
#